data_AF-A0A1V2L1H6-F1
#
_entry.id   AF-A0A1V2L1H6-F1
#
_cell.length_a   1.000
_cell.length_b   1.000
_cell.length_c   1.000
_cell.angle_alpha   90.00
_cell.angle_beta   90.00
_cell.angle_gamma   90.00
#
_symmetry.space_group_name_H-M   'P 1'
#
loop_
_entity.id
_entity.type
_entity.pdbx_description
1 polymer ?
#
loop_
_entity_poly.entity_id
_entity_poly.type
_entity_poly.pdbx_seq_one_letter_code
_entity_poly.pdbx_strand_id
1 'polypeptide(L)'
;MVSFISFIHDHYPELNVMVTKDVAEEISQDFKSYPQQTKSSPHILYTGDTSEIVSKTDLLVTLGGDGTILRAVSLFSNVAVPPVLSFSLGTLGFLLPFDFQHHKEAFDNVYNSTAKVLHRARLECHMIRAQSEKKETPKMIHAMNDIVLHRGDTPNLTTLDIWVDGQFLTRTTADGVCLATPTGSTAYSLSSGGSIVNPLVPAILISPICPRSLSFRPLIIPLTSHIKIKVVKKPIGDNNVRLSVDGVPQDDLKVDDEIHIVNEVGTIFVKNNKFPYEKPERTSKYSGIHCVARTESDWVRVFPPKKEAQDNKYRARHGSNSKVQPPGNAVTVVGMAVKNALKKRKEEYIRDEDEKLLEELEKGEKGSGPDYCSYGLVDSGDATLTHWNGTILGPPHSAHENRIYMLSIECGPEYPEKPPHVRFISRVNVPCVKSNGEIDSSKFATLGNWKRSYTIEHVLVELRKEMAAPQNKKLQQPAEGSTYE
;
A
#
# COMPACT_ATOMS: atom_id res chain seq x y z
N MET A 1 -5.25 -18.52 -18.21
CA MET A 1 -6.48 -18.38 -17.41
C MET A 1 -7.05 -19.72 -16.98
N VAL A 2 -7.48 -20.55 -17.92
CA VAL A 2 -8.00 -21.91 -17.66
C VAL A 2 -7.07 -22.68 -16.75
N SER A 3 -5.76 -22.67 -17.03
CA SER A 3 -4.75 -23.27 -16.16
C SER A 3 -4.75 -22.77 -14.71
N PHE A 4 -5.02 -21.48 -14.48
CA PHE A 4 -5.08 -20.92 -13.13
C PHE A 4 -6.37 -21.37 -12.42
N ILE A 5 -7.51 -21.28 -13.11
CA ILE A 5 -8.81 -21.70 -12.56
C ILE A 5 -8.80 -23.20 -12.26
N SER A 6 -8.24 -24.03 -13.15
CA SER A 6 -8.08 -25.46 -12.91
C SER A 6 -7.20 -25.72 -11.68
N PHE A 7 -6.09 -25.00 -11.53
CA PHE A 7 -5.25 -25.08 -10.34
C PHE A 7 -6.04 -24.75 -9.06
N ILE A 8 -6.83 -23.67 -9.06
CA ILE A 8 -7.69 -23.30 -7.92
C ILE A 8 -8.69 -24.41 -7.60
N HIS A 9 -9.46 -24.91 -8.57
CA HIS A 9 -10.45 -25.96 -8.33
C HIS A 9 -9.81 -27.28 -7.88
N ASP A 10 -8.56 -27.55 -8.29
CA ASP A 10 -7.85 -28.78 -7.94
C ASP A 10 -7.18 -28.73 -6.56
N HIS A 11 -6.83 -27.56 -6.03
CA HIS A 11 -6.06 -27.43 -4.78
C HIS A 11 -6.85 -26.74 -3.66
N TYR A 12 -7.88 -25.96 -4.03
CA TYR A 12 -8.64 -25.09 -3.13
C TYR A 12 -10.15 -25.21 -3.40
N PRO A 13 -10.77 -26.37 -3.13
CA PRO A 13 -12.15 -26.67 -3.51
C PRO A 13 -13.20 -25.78 -2.82
N GLU A 14 -12.85 -25.15 -1.70
CA GLU A 14 -13.69 -24.21 -0.96
C GLU A 14 -13.74 -22.81 -1.58
N LEU A 15 -12.89 -22.52 -2.57
CA LEU A 15 -12.82 -21.22 -3.20
C LEU A 15 -13.75 -21.13 -4.41
N ASN A 16 -14.42 -19.98 -4.51
CA ASN A 16 -15.29 -19.67 -5.64
C ASN A 16 -14.55 -18.75 -6.61
N VAL A 17 -14.57 -19.11 -7.90
CA VAL A 17 -13.98 -18.31 -8.98
C VAL A 17 -15.08 -17.49 -9.65
N MET A 18 -14.97 -16.16 -9.59
CA MET A 18 -15.87 -15.22 -10.26
C MET A 18 -15.16 -14.57 -11.45
N VAL A 19 -15.81 -14.53 -12.61
CA VAL A 19 -15.35 -13.79 -13.79
C VAL A 19 -16.50 -12.99 -14.42
N THR A 20 -16.18 -12.03 -15.29
CA THR A 20 -17.19 -11.29 -16.05
C THR A 20 -17.91 -12.22 -17.04
N LYS A 21 -19.14 -11.85 -17.43
CA LYS A 21 -20.03 -12.72 -18.23
C LYS A 21 -19.42 -13.10 -19.59
N ASP A 22 -18.84 -12.11 -20.27
CA ASP A 22 -18.12 -12.25 -21.53
C ASP A 22 -16.96 -13.25 -21.43
N VAL A 23 -16.17 -13.16 -20.37
CA VAL A 23 -15.06 -14.09 -20.11
C VAL A 23 -15.58 -15.48 -19.82
N ALA A 24 -16.61 -15.62 -18.99
CA ALA A 24 -17.16 -16.94 -18.64
C ALA A 24 -17.59 -17.70 -19.90
N GLU A 25 -18.27 -17.01 -20.82
CA GLU A 25 -18.69 -17.57 -22.11
C GLU A 25 -17.49 -17.96 -22.97
N GLU A 26 -16.49 -17.08 -23.09
CA GLU A 26 -15.27 -17.31 -23.86
C GLU A 26 -14.50 -18.56 -23.40
N ILE A 27 -14.26 -18.69 -22.10
CA ILE A 27 -13.39 -19.76 -21.57
C ILE A 27 -14.14 -21.07 -21.27
N SER A 28 -15.48 -21.06 -21.32
CA SER A 28 -16.30 -22.23 -20.98
C SER A 28 -15.94 -23.48 -21.77
N GLN A 29 -15.59 -23.31 -23.05
CA GLN A 29 -15.25 -24.40 -23.98
C GLN A 29 -13.80 -24.88 -23.85
N ASP A 30 -12.94 -24.12 -23.17
CA ASP A 30 -11.52 -24.42 -23.06
C ASP A 30 -11.20 -25.42 -21.92
N PHE A 31 -12.16 -25.70 -21.03
CA PHE A 31 -12.01 -26.71 -19.99
C PHE A 31 -12.14 -28.12 -20.58
N LYS A 32 -11.01 -28.81 -20.75
CA LYS A 32 -10.94 -30.15 -21.39
C LYS A 32 -11.14 -31.32 -20.43
N SER A 33 -11.09 -31.09 -19.12
CA SER A 33 -11.18 -32.11 -18.08
C SER A 33 -11.95 -31.60 -16.88
N TYR A 34 -12.50 -32.50 -16.07
CA TYR A 34 -13.04 -32.16 -14.76
C TYR A 34 -11.94 -31.93 -13.72
N PRO A 35 -12.21 -31.16 -12.65
CA PRO A 35 -11.27 -31.00 -11.55
C PRO A 35 -10.90 -32.34 -10.91
N GLN A 36 -9.64 -32.47 -10.50
CA GLN A 36 -9.09 -33.72 -9.97
C GLN A 36 -9.73 -34.14 -8.64
N GLN A 37 -10.08 -33.17 -7.79
CA GLN A 37 -10.72 -33.42 -6.50
C GLN A 37 -12.23 -33.72 -6.64
N THR A 38 -12.87 -33.15 -7.66
CA THR A 38 -14.31 -33.31 -7.91
C THR A 38 -14.53 -33.95 -9.29
N LYS A 39 -14.02 -35.17 -9.49
CA LYS A 39 -14.07 -35.89 -10.78
C LYS A 39 -15.47 -36.07 -11.38
N SER A 40 -16.52 -35.83 -10.61
CA SER A 40 -17.93 -35.94 -10.99
C SER A 40 -18.64 -34.60 -11.20
N SER A 41 -18.00 -33.45 -10.94
CA SER A 41 -18.60 -32.13 -11.16
C SER A 41 -17.75 -31.26 -12.09
N PRO A 42 -18.38 -30.46 -12.98
CA PRO A 42 -17.67 -29.58 -13.88
C PRO A 42 -16.95 -28.44 -13.14
N HIS A 43 -16.06 -27.73 -13.82
CA HIS A 43 -15.56 -26.45 -13.33
C HIS A 43 -16.75 -25.47 -13.18
N ILE A 44 -16.93 -24.91 -11.98
CA ILE A 44 -17.99 -23.94 -11.70
C ILE A 44 -17.40 -22.54 -11.82
N LEU A 45 -17.95 -21.74 -12.73
CA LEU A 45 -17.63 -20.32 -12.86
C LEU A 45 -18.81 -19.49 -12.38
N TYR A 46 -18.57 -18.61 -11.42
CA TYR A 46 -19.54 -17.62 -11.00
C TYR A 46 -19.43 -16.38 -11.87
N THR A 47 -20.56 -15.79 -12.22
CA THR A 47 -20.60 -14.52 -12.95
C THR A 47 -21.82 -13.71 -12.50
N GLY A 48 -21.88 -12.44 -12.88
CA GLY A 48 -22.91 -11.52 -12.43
C GLY A 48 -22.69 -10.13 -13.01
N ASP A 49 -23.55 -9.20 -12.59
CA ASP A 49 -23.32 -7.79 -12.90
C ASP A 49 -22.14 -7.26 -12.08
N THR A 50 -21.53 -6.15 -12.53
CA THR A 50 -20.32 -5.60 -11.89
C THR A 50 -20.52 -5.34 -10.39
N SER A 51 -21.69 -4.86 -9.98
CA SER A 51 -22.02 -4.63 -8.57
C SER A 51 -21.99 -5.92 -7.73
N GLU A 52 -22.48 -7.03 -8.29
CA GLU A 52 -22.50 -8.33 -7.61
C GLU A 52 -21.09 -8.87 -7.44
N ILE A 53 -20.28 -8.82 -8.50
CA ILE A 53 -18.86 -9.22 -8.48
C ILE A 53 -18.12 -8.40 -7.42
N VAL A 54 -18.25 -7.06 -7.48
CA VAL A 54 -17.61 -6.13 -6.55
C VAL A 54 -17.98 -6.43 -5.09
N SER A 55 -19.27 -6.70 -4.80
CA SER A 55 -19.74 -6.95 -3.43
C SER A 55 -19.31 -8.30 -2.83
N LYS A 56 -18.87 -9.24 -3.66
CA LYS A 56 -18.53 -10.62 -3.28
C LYS A 56 -17.04 -10.95 -3.45
N THR A 57 -16.24 -10.03 -3.97
CA THR A 57 -14.80 -10.26 -4.19
C THR A 57 -14.00 -10.02 -2.91
N ASP A 58 -13.26 -11.03 -2.48
CA ASP A 58 -12.34 -10.96 -1.34
C ASP A 58 -10.88 -10.82 -1.80
N LEU A 59 -10.54 -11.34 -2.98
CA LEU A 59 -9.23 -11.20 -3.64
C LEU A 59 -9.43 -10.88 -5.12
N LEU A 60 -8.70 -9.89 -5.64
CA LEU A 60 -8.66 -9.56 -7.05
C LEU A 60 -7.41 -10.17 -7.70
N VAL A 61 -7.59 -11.10 -8.64
CA VAL A 61 -6.49 -11.65 -9.43
C VAL A 61 -6.53 -11.13 -10.86
N THR A 62 -5.42 -10.56 -11.32
CA THR A 62 -5.30 -10.00 -12.68
C THR A 62 -4.25 -10.75 -13.48
N LEU A 63 -4.62 -11.20 -14.68
CA LEU A 63 -3.71 -11.88 -15.62
C LEU A 63 -3.53 -11.00 -16.85
N GLY A 64 -2.39 -10.33 -17.01
CA GLY A 64 -2.21 -9.41 -18.14
C GLY A 64 -1.09 -8.38 -17.94
N GLY A 65 -1.39 -7.13 -18.31
CA GLY A 65 -0.49 -5.98 -18.23
C GLY A 65 -0.88 -4.98 -17.13
N ASP A 66 -0.15 -3.86 -17.01
CA ASP A 66 -0.50 -2.78 -16.07
C ASP A 66 -1.93 -2.25 -16.31
N GLY A 67 -2.36 -2.13 -17.58
CA GLY A 67 -3.73 -1.71 -17.93
C GLY A 67 -4.82 -2.68 -17.44
N THR A 68 -4.49 -3.96 -17.28
CA THR A 68 -5.40 -4.96 -16.70
C THR A 68 -5.64 -4.67 -15.22
N ILE A 69 -4.60 -4.27 -14.49
CA ILE A 69 -4.70 -3.87 -13.08
C ILE A 69 -5.57 -2.62 -12.94
N LEU A 70 -5.27 -1.58 -13.72
CA LEU A 70 -6.01 -0.31 -13.66
C LEU A 70 -7.50 -0.51 -13.92
N ARG A 71 -7.85 -1.28 -14.95
CA ARG A 71 -9.26 -1.55 -15.28
C ARG A 71 -9.95 -2.47 -14.28
N ALA A 72 -9.22 -3.38 -13.64
CA ALA A 72 -9.78 -4.22 -12.59
C ALA A 72 -10.05 -3.43 -11.30
N VAL A 73 -9.11 -2.57 -10.89
CA VAL A 73 -9.25 -1.70 -9.72
C VAL A 73 -10.35 -0.66 -9.90
N SER A 74 -10.56 -0.14 -11.12
CA SER A 74 -11.59 0.88 -11.38
C SER A 74 -13.02 0.37 -11.15
N LEU A 75 -13.25 -0.95 -11.17
CA LEU A 75 -14.55 -1.54 -10.78
C LEU A 75 -14.90 -1.26 -9.31
N PHE A 76 -13.89 -1.05 -8.46
CA PHE A 76 -14.01 -0.82 -7.03
C PHE A 76 -13.88 0.68 -6.67
N SER A 77 -14.35 1.57 -7.56
CA SER A 77 -14.24 3.02 -7.35
C SER A 77 -14.92 3.47 -6.03
N ASN A 78 -16.16 3.03 -5.79
CA ASN A 78 -16.96 3.52 -4.64
C ASN A 78 -16.90 2.62 -3.39
N VAL A 79 -16.02 1.61 -3.38
CA VAL A 79 -15.88 0.66 -2.27
C VAL A 79 -14.41 0.40 -1.95
N ALA A 80 -14.14 -0.36 -0.90
CA ALA A 80 -12.78 -0.85 -0.65
C ALA A 80 -12.33 -1.74 -1.80
N VAL A 81 -11.10 -1.53 -2.27
CA VAL A 81 -10.46 -2.42 -3.22
C VAL A 81 -9.94 -3.64 -2.45
N PRO A 82 -10.32 -4.88 -2.83
CA PRO A 82 -9.73 -6.08 -2.25
C PRO A 82 -8.22 -6.15 -2.56
N PRO A 83 -7.43 -6.95 -1.83
CA PRO A 83 -6.04 -7.19 -2.18
C PRO A 83 -5.90 -7.62 -3.65
N VAL A 84 -4.85 -7.15 -4.31
CA VAL A 84 -4.63 -7.32 -5.74
C VAL A 84 -3.42 -8.20 -5.97
N LEU A 85 -3.63 -9.40 -6.51
CA LEU A 85 -2.59 -10.33 -6.93
C LEU A 85 -2.47 -10.29 -8.46
N SER A 86 -1.31 -9.87 -8.97
CA SER A 86 -1.16 -9.58 -10.39
C SER A 86 -0.04 -10.40 -11.05
N PHE A 87 -0.38 -11.05 -12.15
CA PHE A 87 0.53 -11.89 -12.94
C PHE A 87 0.74 -11.32 -14.34
N SER A 88 2.00 -11.19 -14.73
CA SER A 88 2.37 -10.84 -16.10
C SER A 88 2.17 -12.03 -17.04
N LEU A 89 1.48 -11.80 -18.16
CA LEU A 89 1.32 -12.76 -19.26
C LEU A 89 2.15 -12.40 -20.50
N GLY A 90 3.12 -11.50 -20.38
CA GLY A 90 3.91 -11.00 -21.50
C GLY A 90 5.06 -10.08 -21.08
N THR A 91 5.20 -8.94 -21.76
CA THR A 91 6.25 -7.96 -21.43
C THR A 91 6.10 -7.46 -19.98
N LEU A 92 7.19 -7.46 -19.23
CA LEU A 92 7.24 -6.98 -17.84
C LEU A 92 6.67 -5.55 -17.74
N GLY A 93 5.59 -5.39 -16.97
CA GLY A 93 5.03 -4.08 -16.57
C GLY A 93 5.61 -3.59 -15.25
N PHE A 94 5.35 -2.32 -14.90
CA PHE A 94 5.86 -1.72 -13.66
C PHE A 94 5.09 -2.20 -12.41
N LEU A 95 3.82 -2.57 -12.58
CA LEU A 95 2.92 -2.95 -11.49
C LEU A 95 2.81 -4.47 -11.29
N LEU A 96 3.50 -5.27 -12.10
CA LEU A 96 3.38 -6.73 -12.17
C LEU A 96 4.59 -7.42 -11.52
N PRO A 97 4.52 -7.82 -10.25
CA PRO A 97 5.66 -8.41 -9.56
C PRO A 97 5.88 -9.90 -9.87
N PHE A 98 4.85 -10.60 -10.37
CA PHE A 98 4.91 -12.05 -10.60
C PHE A 98 4.85 -12.42 -12.09
N ASP A 99 5.74 -13.30 -12.52
CA ASP A 99 5.56 -14.07 -13.77
C ASP A 99 4.49 -15.14 -13.52
N PHE A 100 3.57 -15.33 -14.48
CA PHE A 100 2.53 -16.35 -14.38
C PHE A 100 3.09 -17.77 -14.17
N GLN A 101 4.33 -18.08 -14.55
CA GLN A 101 4.96 -19.37 -14.24
C GLN A 101 5.00 -19.68 -12.73
N HIS A 102 5.06 -18.65 -11.88
CA HIS A 102 5.11 -18.76 -10.43
C HIS A 102 3.73 -18.57 -9.77
N HIS A 103 2.62 -18.72 -10.52
CA HIS A 103 1.27 -18.48 -10.01
C HIS A 103 0.88 -19.35 -8.81
N LYS A 104 1.38 -20.59 -8.76
CA LYS A 104 1.08 -21.54 -7.68
C LYS A 104 1.64 -21.04 -6.35
N GLU A 105 2.94 -20.84 -6.29
CA GLU A 105 3.63 -20.33 -5.09
C GLU A 105 3.09 -18.97 -4.64
N ALA A 106 2.90 -18.03 -5.58
CA ALA A 106 2.38 -16.71 -5.26
C ALA A 106 0.95 -16.78 -4.68
N PHE A 107 0.10 -17.64 -5.24
CA PHE A 107 -1.25 -17.85 -4.72
C PHE A 107 -1.23 -18.54 -3.37
N ASP A 108 -0.41 -19.57 -3.19
CA ASP A 108 -0.25 -20.30 -1.93
C ASP A 108 0.16 -19.34 -0.80
N ASN A 109 1.06 -18.40 -1.07
CA ASN A 109 1.46 -17.39 -0.10
C ASN A 109 0.30 -16.46 0.30
N VAL A 110 -0.53 -16.06 -0.67
CA VAL A 110 -1.72 -15.25 -0.39
C VAL A 110 -2.74 -16.05 0.42
N TYR A 111 -3.01 -17.28 0.01
CA TYR A 111 -3.98 -18.16 0.66
C TYR A 111 -3.58 -18.49 2.10
N ASN A 112 -2.29 -18.75 2.34
CA ASN A 112 -1.74 -19.05 3.67
C ASN A 112 -1.42 -17.80 4.51
N SER A 113 -1.82 -16.60 4.06
CA SER A 113 -1.60 -15.33 4.78
C SER A 113 -0.12 -15.00 5.05
N THR A 114 0.80 -15.51 4.22
CA THR A 114 2.25 -15.21 4.29
C THR A 114 2.69 -14.15 3.28
N ALA A 115 1.80 -13.77 2.36
CA ALA A 115 2.08 -12.74 1.36
C ALA A 115 2.19 -11.34 1.98
N LYS A 116 3.18 -10.57 1.53
CA LYS A 116 3.32 -9.14 1.83
C LYS A 116 2.57 -8.31 0.80
N VAL A 117 2.08 -7.15 1.21
CA VAL A 117 1.38 -6.20 0.34
C VAL A 117 2.06 -4.83 0.35
N LEU A 118 2.09 -4.18 -0.81
CA LEU A 118 2.47 -2.80 -0.97
C LEU A 118 1.21 -1.93 -1.07
N HIS A 119 1.07 -0.97 -0.17
CA HIS A 119 0.01 0.02 -0.22
C HIS A 119 0.28 1.05 -1.32
N ARG A 120 -0.76 1.39 -2.08
CA ARG A 120 -0.75 2.41 -3.12
C ARG A 120 -1.93 3.36 -2.92
N ALA A 121 -1.65 4.66 -2.88
CA ALA A 121 -2.69 5.68 -2.79
C ALA A 121 -3.53 5.77 -4.07
N ARG A 122 -4.78 6.26 -3.93
CA ARG A 122 -5.64 6.64 -5.05
C ARG A 122 -5.93 8.14 -4.99
N LEU A 123 -5.99 8.79 -6.16
CA LEU A 123 -6.54 10.13 -6.26
C LEU A 123 -8.03 10.06 -6.56
N GLU A 124 -8.77 11.04 -6.08
CA GLU A 124 -10.15 11.27 -6.46
C GLU A 124 -10.23 12.50 -7.35
N CYS A 125 -10.88 12.36 -8.50
CA CYS A 125 -11.20 13.44 -9.43
C CYS A 125 -12.69 13.74 -9.33
N HIS A 126 -13.02 14.96 -8.93
CA HIS A 126 -14.40 15.44 -8.85
C HIS A 126 -14.64 16.47 -9.94
N MET A 127 -15.53 16.14 -10.87
CA MET A 127 -15.85 16.99 -12.01
C MET A 127 -17.07 17.86 -11.71
N ILE A 128 -16.92 19.18 -11.91
CA ILE A 128 -17.96 20.18 -11.66
C ILE A 128 -18.22 20.95 -12.95
N ARG A 129 -19.47 20.93 -13.39
CA ARG A 129 -19.91 21.57 -14.64
C ARG A 129 -20.37 22.99 -14.38
N ALA A 130 -19.92 23.95 -15.19
CA ALA A 130 -20.26 25.36 -15.05
C ALA A 130 -21.77 25.66 -15.22
N GLN A 131 -22.46 24.89 -16.06
CA GLN A 131 -23.87 25.10 -16.41
C GLN A 131 -24.86 24.21 -15.63
N SER A 132 -24.43 23.57 -14.53
CA SER A 132 -25.35 22.75 -13.74
C SER A 132 -26.17 23.63 -12.79
N GLU A 133 -27.36 24.05 -13.22
CA GLU A 133 -28.35 24.76 -12.36
C GLU A 133 -28.98 23.83 -11.31
N LYS A 134 -28.87 22.51 -11.51
CA LYS A 134 -29.29 21.51 -10.53
C LYS A 134 -28.09 21.13 -9.66
N LYS A 135 -28.30 20.98 -8.35
CA LYS A 135 -27.35 20.34 -7.41
C LYS A 135 -27.16 18.84 -7.76
N GLU A 136 -26.69 18.53 -8.96
CA GLU A 136 -26.28 17.18 -9.31
C GLU A 136 -25.02 16.84 -8.51
N THR A 137 -25.01 15.65 -7.94
CA THR A 137 -23.83 15.11 -7.28
C THR A 137 -22.71 15.02 -8.32
N PRO A 138 -21.57 15.69 -8.12
CA PRO A 138 -20.51 15.68 -9.11
C PRO A 138 -19.97 14.28 -9.31
N LYS A 139 -19.59 13.99 -10.56
CA LYS A 139 -19.01 12.71 -10.94
C LYS A 139 -17.65 12.57 -10.26
N MET A 140 -17.55 11.63 -9.32
CA MET A 140 -16.32 11.24 -8.65
C MET A 140 -15.72 10.04 -9.38
N ILE A 141 -14.43 10.11 -9.70
CA ILE A 141 -13.70 9.05 -10.38
C ILE A 141 -12.37 8.84 -9.65
N HIS A 142 -11.98 7.59 -9.40
CA HIS A 142 -10.70 7.27 -8.77
C HIS A 142 -9.61 7.00 -9.79
N ALA A 143 -8.40 7.44 -9.49
CA ALA A 143 -7.20 7.18 -10.27
C ALA A 143 -6.16 6.45 -9.41
N MET A 144 -5.63 5.34 -9.92
CA MET A 144 -4.48 4.64 -9.36
C MET A 144 -3.16 5.23 -9.87
N ASN A 145 -3.09 5.59 -11.15
CA ASN A 145 -1.93 6.18 -11.79
C ASN A 145 -2.08 7.69 -11.90
N ASP A 146 -2.95 8.16 -12.79
CA ASP A 146 -2.96 9.55 -13.20
C ASP A 146 -4.31 10.07 -13.69
N ILE A 147 -4.48 11.38 -13.54
CA ILE A 147 -5.58 12.18 -14.06
C ILE A 147 -4.96 13.15 -15.05
N VAL A 148 -5.39 13.10 -16.31
CA VAL A 148 -4.75 13.82 -17.40
C VAL A 148 -5.75 14.69 -18.12
N LEU A 149 -5.42 15.98 -18.22
CA LEU A 149 -6.08 16.91 -19.11
C LEU A 149 -5.23 17.08 -20.35
N HIS A 150 -5.82 16.94 -21.53
CA HIS A 150 -5.10 17.07 -22.80
C HIS A 150 -5.95 17.77 -23.86
N ARG A 151 -5.32 18.44 -24.82
CA ARG A 151 -5.99 19.05 -25.99
C ARG A 151 -6.67 18.02 -26.91
N GLY A 152 -6.45 16.72 -26.68
CA GLY A 152 -6.92 15.64 -27.55
C GLY A 152 -6.46 15.85 -28.99
N ASP A 153 -7.41 15.74 -29.93
CA ASP A 153 -7.16 15.89 -31.36
C ASP A 153 -7.23 17.37 -31.81
N THR A 154 -7.52 18.30 -30.88
CA THR A 154 -7.62 19.71 -31.22
C THR A 154 -6.23 20.28 -31.53
N PRO A 155 -6.10 21.13 -32.58
CA PRO A 155 -4.82 21.74 -32.91
C PRO A 155 -4.44 22.87 -31.93
N ASN A 156 -5.40 23.35 -31.13
CA ASN A 156 -5.21 24.45 -30.19
C ASN A 156 -4.75 23.93 -28.83
N LEU A 157 -3.80 24.63 -28.20
CA LEU A 157 -3.35 24.31 -26.84
C LEU A 157 -4.46 24.54 -25.82
N THR A 158 -4.45 23.78 -24.73
CA THR A 158 -5.31 24.03 -23.57
C THR A 158 -4.87 25.29 -22.84
N THR A 159 -5.80 25.96 -22.14
CA THR A 159 -5.46 27.02 -21.19
C THR A 159 -6.14 26.69 -19.87
N LEU A 160 -5.33 26.42 -18.86
CA LEU A 160 -5.79 25.88 -17.58
C LEU A 160 -5.28 26.77 -16.45
N ASP A 161 -6.19 27.18 -15.57
CA ASP A 161 -5.81 27.78 -14.30
C ASP A 161 -5.71 26.68 -13.24
N ILE A 162 -4.62 26.70 -12.48
CA ILE A 162 -4.32 25.71 -11.45
C ILE A 162 -4.22 26.42 -10.10
N TRP A 163 -4.92 25.88 -9.10
CA TRP A 163 -4.82 26.28 -7.70
C TRP A 163 -4.40 25.09 -6.85
N VAL A 164 -3.61 25.37 -5.83
CA VAL A 164 -3.23 24.41 -4.78
C VAL A 164 -3.61 25.02 -3.44
N ASP A 165 -4.37 24.27 -2.65
CA ASP A 165 -4.85 24.68 -1.32
C ASP A 165 -5.56 26.05 -1.32
N GLY A 166 -6.30 26.32 -2.40
CA GLY A 166 -7.06 27.55 -2.61
C GLY A 166 -6.21 28.73 -3.12
N GLN A 167 -4.90 28.60 -3.15
CA GLN A 167 -3.99 29.62 -3.67
C GLN A 167 -3.78 29.42 -5.17
N PHE A 168 -3.82 30.52 -5.94
CA PHE A 168 -3.55 30.47 -7.38
C PHE A 168 -2.08 30.14 -7.59
N LEU A 169 -1.82 29.01 -8.25
CA LEU A 169 -0.47 28.55 -8.56
C LEU A 169 0.00 29.17 -9.87
N THR A 170 -0.71 28.90 -10.97
CA THR A 170 -0.33 29.38 -12.29
C THR A 170 -1.44 29.19 -13.32
N ARG A 171 -1.37 29.95 -14.41
CA ARG A 171 -2.06 29.69 -15.67
C ARG A 171 -1.09 29.01 -16.62
N THR A 172 -1.44 27.84 -17.11
CA THR A 172 -0.63 27.12 -18.11
C THR A 172 -1.32 27.08 -19.46
N THR A 173 -0.56 27.37 -20.52
CA THR A 173 -0.95 27.11 -21.90
C THR A 173 -0.08 25.98 -22.43
N ALA A 174 -0.67 24.82 -22.68
CA ALA A 174 0.07 23.57 -22.88
C ALA A 174 -0.73 22.57 -23.70
N ASP A 175 -0.10 21.47 -24.13
CA ASP A 175 -0.87 20.32 -24.61
C ASP A 175 -1.79 19.82 -23.50
N GLY A 176 -1.33 19.89 -22.24
CA GLY A 176 -2.10 19.45 -21.10
C GLY A 176 -1.37 19.53 -19.77
N VAL A 177 -1.92 18.85 -18.76
CA VAL A 177 -1.30 18.62 -17.46
C VAL A 177 -1.69 17.23 -16.94
N CYS A 178 -0.73 16.53 -16.34
CA CYS A 178 -0.90 15.22 -15.72
C CYS A 178 -0.76 15.35 -14.20
N LEU A 179 -1.77 14.91 -13.44
CA LEU A 179 -1.69 14.76 -12.00
C LEU A 179 -1.54 13.27 -11.69
N ALA A 180 -0.40 12.87 -11.10
CA ALA A 180 -0.10 11.46 -10.89
C ALA A 180 0.10 11.14 -9.41
N THR A 181 -0.26 9.92 -9.03
CA THR A 181 0.21 9.28 -7.79
C THR A 181 1.71 8.95 -7.93
N PRO A 182 2.39 8.58 -6.83
CA PRO A 182 3.73 8.00 -6.90
C PRO A 182 3.77 6.73 -7.77
N THR A 183 2.68 5.95 -7.76
CA THR A 183 2.53 4.77 -8.63
C THR A 183 2.47 5.18 -10.11
N GLY A 184 1.73 6.23 -10.46
CA GLY A 184 1.66 6.78 -11.82
C GLY A 184 2.89 7.61 -12.23
N SER A 185 3.85 7.83 -11.32
CA SER A 185 5.07 8.59 -11.63
C SER A 185 5.89 7.99 -12.77
N THR A 186 5.77 6.67 -12.98
CA THR A 186 6.42 5.90 -14.04
C THR A 186 5.55 5.72 -15.29
N ALA A 187 4.33 6.24 -15.29
CA ALA A 187 3.39 6.18 -16.41
C ALA A 187 3.47 7.48 -17.25
N TYR A 188 2.35 8.17 -17.51
CA TYR A 188 2.35 9.31 -18.40
C TYR A 188 3.12 10.52 -17.81
N SER A 189 3.21 10.61 -16.48
CA SER A 189 4.05 11.60 -15.80
C SER A 189 5.52 11.51 -16.23
N LEU A 190 6.09 10.30 -16.29
CA LEU A 190 7.48 10.08 -16.71
C LEU A 190 7.72 10.54 -18.15
N SER A 191 6.82 10.17 -19.06
CA SER A 191 6.89 10.59 -20.46
C SER A 191 6.76 12.10 -20.64
N SER A 192 6.11 12.78 -19.69
CA SER A 192 5.98 14.25 -19.65
C SER A 192 7.15 14.95 -18.94
N GLY A 193 8.19 14.20 -18.56
CA GLY A 193 9.39 14.74 -17.88
C GLY A 193 9.29 14.79 -16.35
N GLY A 194 8.26 14.17 -15.75
CA GLY A 194 8.13 14.01 -14.30
C GLY A 194 9.20 13.09 -13.71
N SER A 195 9.46 13.24 -12.41
CA SER A 195 10.40 12.37 -11.68
C SER A 195 9.77 11.02 -11.33
N ILE A 196 10.60 9.99 -11.26
CA ILE A 196 10.21 8.68 -10.71
C ILE A 196 10.15 8.82 -9.19
N VAL A 197 9.02 8.43 -8.60
CA VAL A 197 8.77 8.55 -7.15
C VAL A 197 8.45 7.17 -6.58
N ASN A 198 9.00 6.88 -5.40
CA ASN A 198 8.73 5.62 -4.72
C ASN A 198 7.24 5.55 -4.29
N PRO A 199 6.53 4.42 -4.50
CA PRO A 199 5.13 4.25 -4.12
C PRO A 199 4.78 4.62 -2.68
N LEU A 200 5.74 4.53 -1.75
CA LEU A 200 5.56 4.84 -0.32
C LEU A 200 5.66 6.34 0.00
N VAL A 201 6.08 7.18 -0.95
CA VAL A 201 6.19 8.63 -0.73
C VAL A 201 4.79 9.24 -0.80
N PRO A 202 4.26 9.88 0.27
CA PRO A 202 2.93 10.47 0.23
C PRO A 202 2.94 11.81 -0.53
N ALA A 203 2.84 11.76 -1.85
CA ALA A 203 2.83 12.95 -2.70
C ALA A 203 1.86 12.85 -3.89
N ILE A 204 1.49 14.01 -4.45
CA ILE A 204 0.86 14.16 -5.76
C ILE A 204 1.87 14.85 -6.68
N LEU A 205 2.03 14.32 -7.89
CA LEU A 205 2.87 14.92 -8.91
C LEU A 205 2.02 15.77 -9.84
N ILE A 206 2.48 16.96 -10.19
CA ILE A 206 1.89 17.81 -11.24
C ILE A 206 2.92 17.96 -12.35
N SER A 207 2.71 17.26 -13.46
CA SER A 207 3.62 17.23 -14.60
C SER A 207 2.96 17.93 -15.80
N PRO A 208 3.45 19.11 -16.24
CA PRO A 208 2.89 19.76 -17.42
C PRO A 208 3.25 18.99 -18.69
N ILE A 209 2.32 18.93 -19.65
CA ILE A 209 2.51 18.23 -20.92
C ILE A 209 2.81 19.29 -22.00
N CYS A 210 4.05 19.33 -22.48
CA CYS A 210 4.51 20.28 -23.51
C CYS A 210 4.09 21.75 -23.24
N PRO A 211 4.40 22.34 -22.07
CA PRO A 211 3.96 23.68 -21.75
C PRO A 211 4.65 24.74 -22.62
N ARG A 212 3.91 25.78 -23.01
CA ARG A 212 4.45 27.03 -23.56
C ARG A 212 5.00 27.92 -22.46
N SER A 213 5.86 27.37 -21.62
CA SER A 213 6.53 28.05 -20.52
C SER A 213 7.92 27.49 -20.34
N LEU A 214 8.91 28.36 -20.10
CA LEU A 214 10.30 27.96 -19.80
C LEU A 214 10.50 27.57 -18.34
N SER A 215 9.55 27.90 -17.46
CA SER A 215 9.69 27.79 -16.00
C SER A 215 8.67 26.86 -15.35
N PHE A 216 7.64 26.40 -16.07
CA PHE A 216 6.70 25.43 -15.49
C PHE A 216 7.33 24.03 -15.50
N ARG A 217 7.99 23.69 -14.40
CA ARG A 217 8.62 22.38 -14.16
C ARG A 217 7.63 21.45 -13.42
N PRO A 218 7.84 20.12 -13.50
CA PRO A 218 7.11 19.19 -12.67
C PRO A 218 7.20 19.55 -11.18
N LEU A 219 6.08 19.44 -10.48
CA LEU A 219 5.97 19.72 -9.05
C LEU A 219 5.63 18.43 -8.30
N ILE A 220 6.18 18.29 -7.10
CA ILE A 220 5.80 17.25 -6.14
C ILE A 220 5.22 17.97 -4.93
N ILE A 221 3.96 17.71 -4.63
CA ILE A 221 3.24 18.35 -3.52
C ILE A 221 2.71 17.31 -2.54
N PRO A 222 2.43 17.69 -1.28
CA PRO A 222 1.92 16.75 -0.28
C PRO A 222 0.65 16.02 -0.72
N LEU A 223 0.52 14.74 -0.38
CA LEU A 223 -0.70 13.95 -0.65
C LEU A 223 -1.96 14.54 -0.01
N THR A 224 -1.80 15.34 1.03
CA THR A 224 -2.89 16.04 1.72
C THR A 224 -3.42 17.28 0.99
N SER A 225 -2.82 17.65 -0.14
CA SER A 225 -3.15 18.90 -0.85
C SER A 225 -4.47 18.79 -1.62
N HIS A 226 -5.17 19.91 -1.74
CA HIS A 226 -6.32 20.05 -2.64
C HIS A 226 -5.91 20.81 -3.90
N ILE A 227 -6.09 20.18 -5.06
CA ILE A 227 -5.77 20.78 -6.37
C ILE A 227 -7.09 21.11 -7.07
N LYS A 228 -7.23 22.35 -7.54
CA LYS A 228 -8.34 22.74 -8.42
C LYS A 228 -7.77 23.13 -9.78
N ILE A 229 -8.38 22.64 -10.85
CA ILE A 229 -8.05 23.04 -12.22
C ILE A 229 -9.31 23.52 -12.92
N LYS A 230 -9.25 24.71 -13.51
CA LYS A 230 -10.36 25.31 -14.26
C LYS A 230 -9.98 25.48 -15.73
N VAL A 231 -10.89 25.12 -16.63
CA VAL A 231 -10.72 25.37 -18.06
C VAL A 231 -11.02 26.83 -18.37
N VAL A 232 -10.04 27.53 -18.96
CA VAL A 232 -10.14 28.95 -19.28
C VAL A 232 -10.57 29.15 -20.73
N LYS A 233 -11.46 30.11 -20.96
CA LYS A 233 -11.87 30.52 -22.30
C LYS A 233 -10.69 31.09 -23.09
N LYS A 234 -10.42 30.52 -24.26
CA LYS A 234 -9.52 31.13 -25.25
C LYS A 234 -10.28 32.11 -26.15
N PRO A 235 -9.63 33.16 -26.67
CA PRO A 235 -10.26 34.10 -27.61
C PRO A 235 -10.68 33.45 -28.94
N ILE A 236 -9.94 32.42 -29.38
CA ILE A 236 -10.10 31.77 -30.69
C ILE A 236 -9.87 30.26 -30.52
N GLY A 237 -10.69 29.44 -31.19
CA GLY A 237 -10.54 27.99 -31.27
C GLY A 237 -11.46 27.20 -30.33
N ASP A 238 -11.43 25.88 -30.47
CA ASP A 238 -12.13 24.99 -29.55
C ASP A 238 -11.49 25.05 -28.16
N ASN A 239 -12.34 25.06 -27.14
CA ASN A 239 -11.97 25.11 -25.74
C ASN A 239 -12.20 23.77 -25.02
N ASN A 240 -12.66 22.75 -25.73
CA ASN A 240 -12.80 21.42 -25.17
C ASN A 240 -11.45 20.87 -24.73
N VAL A 241 -11.41 20.30 -23.53
CA VAL A 241 -10.25 19.66 -22.95
C VAL A 241 -10.62 18.23 -22.63
N ARG A 242 -9.91 17.27 -23.22
CA ARG A 242 -10.11 15.85 -22.91
C ARG A 242 -9.61 15.57 -21.52
N LEU A 243 -10.44 14.90 -20.73
CA LEU A 243 -10.06 14.32 -19.45
C LEU A 243 -9.87 12.82 -19.63
N SER A 244 -8.78 12.27 -19.13
CA SER A 244 -8.63 10.83 -18.93
C SER A 244 -8.21 10.52 -17.50
N VAL A 245 -8.64 9.37 -17.02
CA VAL A 245 -8.28 8.84 -15.70
C VAL A 245 -7.75 7.43 -15.90
N ASP A 246 -6.52 7.17 -15.47
CA ASP A 246 -5.81 5.91 -15.69
C ASP A 246 -5.78 5.48 -17.17
N GLY A 247 -5.67 6.47 -18.07
CA GLY A 247 -5.71 6.27 -19.52
C GLY A 247 -7.11 6.04 -20.12
N VAL A 248 -8.17 5.95 -19.31
CA VAL A 248 -9.55 5.80 -19.77
C VAL A 248 -10.18 7.17 -20.03
N PRO A 249 -10.64 7.47 -21.27
CA PRO A 249 -11.31 8.73 -21.58
C PRO A 249 -12.56 8.94 -20.73
N GLN A 250 -12.74 10.17 -20.27
CA GLN A 250 -13.92 10.66 -19.55
C GLN A 250 -14.63 11.72 -20.38
N ASP A 251 -15.72 12.25 -19.84
CA ASP A 251 -16.46 13.33 -20.48
C ASP A 251 -15.57 14.58 -20.62
N ASP A 252 -15.48 15.12 -21.83
CA ASP A 252 -14.68 16.31 -22.13
C ASP A 252 -15.11 17.51 -21.27
N LEU A 253 -14.14 18.30 -20.83
CA LEU A 253 -14.35 19.51 -20.03
C LEU A 253 -14.53 20.72 -20.95
N LYS A 254 -15.50 21.56 -20.62
CA LYS A 254 -15.81 22.81 -21.33
C LYS A 254 -15.26 24.00 -20.57
N VAL A 255 -15.32 25.17 -21.21
CA VAL A 255 -14.98 26.45 -20.57
C VAL A 255 -15.74 26.60 -19.25
N ASP A 256 -15.02 27.07 -18.24
CA ASP A 256 -15.48 27.27 -16.87
C ASP A 256 -15.76 25.99 -16.07
N ASP A 257 -15.71 24.80 -16.67
CA ASP A 257 -15.73 23.55 -15.90
C ASP A 257 -14.48 23.46 -15.02
N GLU A 258 -14.69 22.88 -13.84
CA GLU A 258 -13.65 22.70 -12.83
C GLU A 258 -13.50 21.21 -12.52
N ILE A 259 -12.25 20.78 -12.30
CA ILE A 259 -11.97 19.51 -11.63
C ILE A 259 -11.26 19.78 -10.32
N HIS A 260 -11.61 18.99 -9.32
CA HIS A 260 -10.97 19.01 -8.02
C HIS A 260 -10.32 17.66 -7.79
N ILE A 261 -9.01 17.68 -7.50
CA ILE A 261 -8.21 16.48 -7.24
C ILE A 261 -7.77 16.50 -5.78
N VAL A 262 -8.03 15.39 -5.11
CA VAL A 262 -7.65 15.16 -3.72
C VAL A 262 -7.15 13.73 -3.53
N ASN A 263 -6.44 13.46 -2.45
CA ASN A 263 -6.22 12.08 -2.05
C ASN A 263 -7.52 11.47 -1.54
N GLU A 264 -7.62 10.17 -1.74
CA GLU A 264 -8.70 9.33 -1.26
C GLU A 264 -9.07 9.59 0.22
N VAL A 265 -8.06 9.80 1.06
CA VAL A 265 -8.19 10.08 2.50
C VAL A 265 -7.20 11.15 2.97
N GLY A 266 -7.47 11.81 4.10
CA GLY A 266 -6.47 12.67 4.76
C GLY A 266 -6.19 14.02 4.07
N THR A 267 -7.02 14.45 3.13
CA THR A 267 -6.89 15.79 2.52
C THR A 267 -7.15 16.89 3.55
N ILE A 268 -6.26 17.88 3.61
CA ILE A 268 -6.35 19.01 4.53
C ILE A 268 -6.94 20.21 3.78
N PHE A 269 -8.13 20.62 4.18
CA PHE A 269 -8.79 21.80 3.61
C PHE A 269 -8.46 23.05 4.43
N VAL A 270 -7.66 23.95 3.85
CA VAL A 270 -7.41 25.29 4.40
C VAL A 270 -8.72 26.10 4.41
N LYS A 271 -8.90 27.02 5.36
CA LYS A 271 -10.14 27.80 5.56
C LYS A 271 -10.70 28.35 4.23
N ASN A 272 -12.01 28.12 3.99
CA ASN A 272 -12.77 28.48 2.78
C ASN A 272 -12.41 27.72 1.48
N ASN A 273 -11.53 26.72 1.54
CA ASN A 273 -11.18 25.88 0.39
C ASN A 273 -11.78 24.48 0.57
N LYS A 274 -13.10 24.36 0.51
CA LYS A 274 -13.81 23.06 0.51
C LYS A 274 -14.37 22.78 -0.88
N PHE A 275 -14.74 21.53 -1.11
CA PHE A 275 -15.62 21.21 -2.23
C PHE A 275 -16.88 22.10 -2.20
N PRO A 276 -17.45 22.46 -3.35
CA PRO A 276 -18.72 23.19 -3.40
C PRO A 276 -19.94 22.35 -3.00
N TYR A 277 -19.73 21.12 -2.51
CA TYR A 277 -20.75 20.18 -2.08
C TYR A 277 -20.21 19.30 -0.93
N GLU A 278 -21.12 18.66 -0.19
CA GLU A 278 -20.75 17.71 0.85
C GLU A 278 -20.40 16.35 0.24
N LYS A 279 -19.20 15.84 0.56
CA LYS A 279 -18.76 14.53 0.10
C LYS A 279 -19.58 13.45 0.83
N PRO A 280 -20.07 12.40 0.12
CA PRO A 280 -20.72 11.28 0.78
C PRO A 280 -19.78 10.63 1.81
N GLU A 281 -20.34 10.24 2.96
CA GLU A 281 -19.59 9.54 4.00
C GLU A 281 -19.03 8.23 3.47
N ARG A 282 -17.76 7.96 3.78
CA ARG A 282 -17.12 6.69 3.43
C ARG A 282 -17.64 5.58 4.32
N THR A 283 -18.08 4.50 3.69
CA THR A 283 -18.49 3.28 4.38
C THR A 283 -17.33 2.32 4.65
N SER A 284 -16.19 2.43 3.94
CA SER A 284 -15.06 1.51 4.12
C SER A 284 -14.00 2.02 5.11
N LYS A 285 -13.56 1.11 5.98
CA LYS A 285 -12.46 1.32 6.94
C LYS A 285 -11.07 1.35 6.27
N TYR A 286 -10.96 0.78 5.06
CA TYR A 286 -9.72 0.63 4.31
C TYR A 286 -9.72 1.54 3.08
N SER A 287 -8.57 2.16 2.79
CA SER A 287 -8.35 3.07 1.66
C SER A 287 -7.09 2.69 0.87
N GLY A 288 -7.01 3.13 -0.37
CA GLY A 288 -5.95 2.78 -1.30
C GLY A 288 -6.11 1.39 -1.87
N ILE A 289 -5.02 0.90 -2.46
CA ILE A 289 -4.94 -0.39 -3.14
C ILE A 289 -3.80 -1.17 -2.51
N HIS A 290 -4.05 -2.41 -2.12
CA HIS A 290 -3.05 -3.30 -1.54
C HIS A 290 -2.61 -4.30 -2.61
N CYS A 291 -1.47 -4.06 -3.24
CA CYS A 291 -0.94 -4.97 -4.26
C CYS A 291 -0.01 -5.99 -3.60
N VAL A 292 -0.21 -7.28 -3.84
CA VAL A 292 0.68 -8.33 -3.36
C VAL A 292 2.08 -8.10 -3.95
N ALA A 293 3.09 -8.04 -3.07
CA ALA A 293 4.48 -7.82 -3.44
C ALA A 293 5.24 -9.16 -3.47
N ARG A 294 6.22 -9.29 -4.36
CA ARG A 294 7.09 -10.46 -4.45
C ARG A 294 8.25 -10.37 -3.46
N THR A 295 8.85 -9.19 -3.33
CA THR A 295 9.96 -8.93 -2.41
C THR A 295 9.85 -7.55 -1.78
N GLU A 296 10.55 -7.33 -0.66
CA GLU A 296 10.65 -6.02 0.00
C GLU A 296 11.37 -4.95 -0.85
N SER A 297 12.08 -5.38 -1.89
CA SER A 297 12.92 -4.54 -2.74
C SER A 297 12.40 -4.39 -4.17
N ASP A 298 11.15 -4.78 -4.42
CA ASP A 298 10.59 -4.86 -5.77
C ASP A 298 10.78 -3.57 -6.56
N TRP A 299 10.58 -2.40 -5.92
CA TRP A 299 10.73 -1.10 -6.59
C TRP A 299 12.13 -0.84 -7.16
N VAL A 300 13.19 -1.17 -6.41
CA VAL A 300 14.58 -0.99 -6.89
C VAL A 300 14.88 -1.94 -8.04
N ARG A 301 14.33 -3.15 -8.00
CA ARG A 301 14.56 -4.19 -9.02
C ARG A 301 13.86 -3.90 -10.34
N VAL A 302 12.85 -3.04 -10.38
CA VAL A 302 12.23 -2.60 -11.65
C VAL A 302 13.19 -1.75 -12.50
N PHE A 303 14.23 -1.17 -11.88
CA PHE A 303 15.27 -0.40 -12.56
C PHE A 303 16.63 -1.13 -12.50
N PRO A 304 16.79 -2.25 -13.22
CA PRO A 304 18.01 -3.03 -13.14
C PRO A 304 19.22 -2.25 -13.68
N PRO A 305 20.44 -2.52 -13.17
CA PRO A 305 21.66 -1.91 -13.68
C PRO A 305 21.83 -2.18 -15.18
N LYS A 306 22.47 -1.22 -15.90
CA LYS A 306 22.54 -1.17 -17.38
C LYS A 306 22.91 -2.49 -18.09
N LYS A 307 23.66 -3.40 -17.46
CA LYS A 307 24.02 -4.72 -18.01
C LYS A 307 22.81 -5.63 -18.18
N GLU A 308 21.94 -5.74 -17.18
CA GLU A 308 20.72 -6.59 -17.24
C GLU A 308 19.66 -6.01 -18.18
N ALA A 309 19.59 -4.68 -18.32
CA ALA A 309 18.69 -4.02 -19.26
C ALA A 309 19.06 -4.31 -20.74
N GLN A 310 20.35 -4.54 -21.05
CA GLN A 310 20.79 -4.96 -22.38
C GLN A 310 20.43 -6.42 -22.65
N ASP A 311 20.62 -7.32 -21.68
CA ASP A 311 20.28 -8.74 -21.80
C ASP A 311 18.76 -8.98 -21.93
N ASN A 312 17.93 -8.22 -21.19
CA ASN A 312 16.47 -8.28 -21.33
C ASN A 312 15.97 -7.75 -22.68
N LYS A 313 16.62 -6.71 -23.25
CA LYS A 313 16.34 -6.26 -24.63
C LYS A 313 16.74 -7.31 -25.67
N TYR A 314 17.82 -8.06 -25.41
CA TYR A 314 18.29 -9.12 -26.30
C TYR A 314 17.34 -10.33 -26.28
N ARG A 315 16.88 -10.76 -25.09
CA ARG A 315 15.87 -11.82 -24.92
C ARG A 315 14.52 -11.46 -25.55
N ALA A 316 14.06 -10.22 -25.42
CA ALA A 316 12.81 -9.77 -26.04
C ALA A 316 12.86 -9.75 -27.58
N ARG A 317 14.05 -9.67 -28.19
CA ARG A 317 14.23 -9.69 -29.66
C ARG A 317 14.44 -11.09 -30.24
N HIS A 318 14.76 -12.10 -29.41
CA HIS A 318 15.09 -13.45 -29.86
C HIS A 318 14.20 -14.55 -29.27
N GLY A 319 13.20 -14.21 -28.45
CA GLY A 319 12.06 -15.09 -28.19
C GLY A 319 11.26 -15.32 -29.48
N SER A 320 11.01 -16.59 -29.81
CA SER A 320 10.36 -17.04 -31.04
C SER A 320 9.09 -16.25 -31.37
N ASN A 321 9.07 -15.68 -32.59
CA ASN A 321 7.90 -15.12 -33.24
C ASN A 321 6.84 -16.21 -33.44
N SER A 322 5.98 -16.42 -32.45
CA SER A 322 4.60 -16.84 -32.71
C SER A 322 3.78 -15.55 -32.71
N LYS A 323 3.37 -15.12 -33.91
CA LYS A 323 2.37 -14.07 -34.08
C LYS A 323 1.05 -14.58 -33.52
N VAL A 324 0.85 -14.41 -32.22
CA VAL A 324 -0.49 -14.42 -31.63
C VAL A 324 -1.04 -13.02 -31.85
N GLN A 325 -1.97 -12.93 -32.80
CA GLN A 325 -2.81 -11.76 -33.02
C GLN A 325 -3.48 -11.41 -31.67
N PRO A 326 -3.42 -10.17 -31.18
CA PRO A 326 -4.02 -9.85 -29.89
C PRO A 326 -5.53 -10.09 -30.01
N PRO A 327 -6.13 -11.01 -29.23
CA PRO A 327 -7.58 -11.06 -29.15
C PRO A 327 -8.04 -9.73 -28.54
N GLY A 328 -9.05 -9.13 -29.16
CA GLY A 328 -9.57 -7.82 -28.78
C GLY A 328 -10.03 -7.79 -27.32
N ASN A 329 -9.75 -6.68 -26.64
CA ASN A 329 -10.46 -6.21 -25.45
C ASN A 329 -10.88 -7.24 -24.38
N ALA A 330 -10.04 -8.21 -24.01
CA ALA A 330 -10.32 -9.06 -22.86
C ALA A 330 -9.77 -8.43 -21.57
N VAL A 331 -10.63 -7.80 -20.78
CA VAL A 331 -10.34 -7.59 -19.36
C VAL A 331 -10.91 -8.76 -18.61
N THR A 332 -10.03 -9.51 -17.97
CA THR A 332 -10.49 -10.58 -17.10
C THR A 332 -10.09 -10.34 -15.67
N VAL A 333 -11.13 -10.13 -14.88
CA VAL A 333 -11.10 -10.09 -13.43
C VAL A 333 -11.42 -11.49 -12.95
N VAL A 334 -10.51 -12.11 -12.21
CA VAL A 334 -10.85 -13.26 -11.37
C VAL A 334 -11.08 -12.71 -9.97
N GLY A 335 -12.35 -12.53 -9.59
CA GLY A 335 -12.72 -12.23 -8.22
C GLY A 335 -12.91 -13.54 -7.45
N MET A 336 -12.25 -13.71 -6.30
CA MET A 336 -12.44 -14.92 -5.48
C MET A 336 -13.22 -14.59 -4.22
N ALA A 337 -14.27 -15.38 -3.94
CA ALA A 337 -15.03 -15.29 -2.69
C ALA A 337 -14.56 -16.39 -1.71
N VAL A 338 -13.93 -15.96 -0.62
CA VAL A 338 -13.28 -16.73 0.47
C VAL A 338 -14.09 -16.67 1.78
N LYS A 339 -15.28 -16.04 1.77
CA LYS A 339 -16.08 -15.64 2.95
C LYS A 339 -16.27 -16.64 4.10
N ASN A 340 -16.06 -17.95 3.93
CA ASN A 340 -16.20 -18.95 4.99
C ASN A 340 -14.92 -19.71 5.38
N ALA A 341 -13.85 -19.70 4.58
CA ALA A 341 -12.64 -20.47 4.88
C ALA A 341 -11.70 -19.70 5.84
N LEU A 342 -11.47 -18.42 5.57
CA LEU A 342 -10.58 -17.59 6.39
C LEU A 342 -11.18 -17.25 7.76
N LYS A 343 -12.50 -17.07 7.85
CA LYS A 343 -13.18 -16.75 9.12
C LYS A 343 -13.17 -17.95 10.08
N LYS A 344 -13.38 -19.16 9.55
CA LYS A 344 -13.38 -20.41 10.32
C LYS A 344 -11.96 -20.78 10.80
N ARG A 345 -10.92 -20.40 10.04
CA ARG A 345 -9.51 -20.61 10.43
C ARG A 345 -8.96 -19.54 11.38
N LYS A 346 -9.48 -18.31 11.33
CA LYS A 346 -9.12 -17.23 12.28
C LYS A 346 -9.55 -17.54 13.72
N GLU A 347 -10.59 -18.34 13.89
CA GLU A 347 -11.10 -18.77 15.19
C GLU A 347 -10.36 -20.00 15.74
N GLU A 348 -9.47 -20.63 14.97
CA GLU A 348 -8.81 -21.91 15.32
C GLU A 348 -7.33 -21.78 15.73
N TYR A 349 -6.74 -20.57 15.75
CA TYR A 349 -5.31 -20.38 16.07
C TYR A 349 -4.95 -19.06 16.76
N ILE A 350 -5.72 -18.64 17.77
CA ILE A 350 -5.25 -17.63 18.72
C ILE A 350 -5.39 -18.24 20.10
N ARG A 351 -4.26 -18.54 20.75
CA ARG A 351 -4.25 -18.90 22.18
C ARG A 351 -4.30 -17.59 22.98
N ASP A 352 -4.92 -17.59 24.16
CA ASP A 352 -4.99 -16.43 25.06
C ASP A 352 -3.61 -15.77 25.34
N GLU A 353 -2.52 -16.53 25.19
CA GLU A 353 -1.12 -16.08 25.31
C GLU A 353 -0.71 -15.11 24.19
N ASP A 354 -1.20 -15.33 22.97
CA ASP A 354 -0.86 -14.55 21.77
C ASP A 354 -1.58 -13.19 21.77
N GLU A 355 -2.78 -13.10 22.36
CA GLU A 355 -3.54 -11.85 22.47
C GLU A 355 -2.78 -10.78 23.25
N LYS A 356 -2.10 -11.16 24.34
CA LYS A 356 -1.37 -10.19 25.16
C LYS A 356 -0.13 -9.62 24.45
N LEU A 357 0.64 -10.47 23.76
CA LEU A 357 1.80 -10.00 23.00
C LEU A 357 1.37 -9.11 21.82
N LEU A 358 0.21 -9.38 21.21
CA LEU A 358 -0.39 -8.52 20.20
C LEU A 358 -0.82 -7.16 20.76
N GLU A 359 -1.45 -7.11 21.95
CA GLU A 359 -1.76 -5.86 22.64
C GLU A 359 -0.49 -5.06 22.97
N GLU A 360 0.57 -5.74 23.42
CA GLU A 360 1.85 -5.10 23.70
C GLU A 360 2.51 -4.55 22.43
N LEU A 361 2.44 -5.27 21.31
CA LEU A 361 2.92 -4.80 20.00
C LEU A 361 2.18 -3.55 19.55
N GLU A 362 0.84 -3.58 19.60
CA GLU A 362 0.01 -2.45 19.20
C GLU A 362 0.32 -1.20 20.05
N LYS A 363 0.56 -1.38 21.35
CA LYS A 363 0.94 -0.27 22.24
C LYS A 363 2.35 0.27 21.93
N GLY A 364 3.30 -0.62 21.64
CA GLY A 364 4.67 -0.27 21.25
C GLY A 364 4.73 0.51 19.93
N GLU A 365 4.01 0.05 18.90
CA GLU A 365 3.98 0.68 17.57
C GLU A 365 3.28 2.04 17.55
N LYS A 366 2.22 2.19 18.37
CA LYS A 366 1.52 3.47 18.53
C LYS A 366 2.31 4.50 19.34
N GLY A 367 3.45 4.12 19.94
CA GLY A 367 4.22 4.99 20.83
C GLY A 367 3.41 5.50 22.02
N SER A 368 2.39 4.76 22.47
CA SER A 368 1.44 5.19 23.51
C SER A 368 1.96 4.93 24.94
N GLY A 369 3.26 4.72 25.09
CA GLY A 369 3.97 4.48 26.35
C GLY A 369 4.68 5.73 26.87
N PRO A 370 5.43 5.62 27.99
CA PRO A 370 6.21 6.74 28.51
C PRO A 370 7.32 7.16 27.53
N ASP A 371 7.48 8.47 27.30
CA ASP A 371 8.44 9.08 26.34
C ASP A 371 9.92 8.66 26.50
N TYR A 372 10.27 8.01 27.60
CA TYR A 372 11.62 7.58 27.94
C TYR A 372 11.88 6.09 27.73
N CYS A 373 10.88 5.32 27.29
CA CYS A 373 11.04 3.91 26.93
C CYS A 373 10.32 3.61 25.61
N SER A 374 10.91 2.78 24.77
CA SER A 374 10.24 2.23 23.59
C SER A 374 10.58 0.75 23.45
N TYR A 375 9.69 -0.01 22.82
CA TYR A 375 9.91 -1.41 22.54
C TYR A 375 9.14 -1.83 21.28
N GLY A 376 9.64 -2.86 20.61
CA GLY A 376 9.04 -3.41 19.39
C GLY A 376 9.74 -4.70 18.99
N LEU A 377 9.18 -5.43 18.03
CA LEU A 377 9.79 -6.68 17.57
C LEU A 377 11.17 -6.43 16.93
N VAL A 378 12.07 -7.40 17.10
CA VAL A 378 13.35 -7.41 16.37
C VAL A 378 13.09 -7.59 14.88
N ASP A 379 12.17 -8.48 14.54
CA ASP A 379 11.67 -8.71 13.19
C ASP A 379 10.15 -8.51 13.20
N SER A 380 9.66 -7.49 12.49
CA SER A 380 8.22 -7.25 12.31
C SER A 380 7.48 -8.41 11.61
N GLY A 381 8.20 -9.37 11.04
CA GLY A 381 7.68 -10.62 10.48
C GLY A 381 7.71 -11.82 11.44
N ASP A 382 8.19 -11.68 12.68
CA ASP A 382 8.19 -12.75 13.67
C ASP A 382 6.77 -13.06 14.15
N ALA A 383 6.12 -14.03 13.51
CA ALA A 383 4.78 -14.50 13.87
C ALA A 383 4.71 -15.14 15.27
N THR A 384 5.85 -15.49 15.87
CA THR A 384 5.90 -16.06 17.22
C THR A 384 5.91 -14.99 18.31
N LEU A 385 6.09 -13.71 17.93
CA LEU A 385 6.20 -12.59 18.86
C LEU A 385 7.21 -12.83 19.99
N THR A 386 8.29 -13.56 19.66
CA THR A 386 9.25 -14.04 20.67
C THR A 386 10.32 -13.00 20.93
N HIS A 387 10.85 -12.36 19.88
CA HIS A 387 12.05 -11.52 19.99
C HIS A 387 11.73 -10.03 19.87
N TRP A 388 12.10 -9.27 20.89
CA TRP A 388 11.80 -7.85 21.03
C TRP A 388 13.07 -7.04 21.32
N ASN A 389 13.11 -5.83 20.76
CA ASN A 389 14.07 -4.79 21.12
C ASN A 389 13.40 -3.81 22.08
N GLY A 390 14.11 -3.46 23.15
CA GLY A 390 13.74 -2.40 24.08
C GLY A 390 14.77 -1.28 24.08
N THR A 391 14.31 -0.05 24.29
CA THR A 391 15.17 1.13 24.45
C THR A 391 14.78 1.88 25.72
N ILE A 392 15.78 2.29 26.50
CA ILE A 392 15.62 3.15 27.68
C ILE A 392 16.45 4.42 27.49
N LEU A 393 15.80 5.58 27.58
CA LEU A 393 16.47 6.86 27.73
C LEU A 393 16.83 7.08 29.20
N GLY A 394 18.12 7.26 29.46
CA GLY A 394 18.65 7.34 30.81
C GLY A 394 18.04 8.48 31.63
N PRO A 395 17.85 8.29 32.95
CA PRO A 395 17.20 9.28 33.80
C PRO A 395 17.98 10.61 33.88
N PRO A 396 17.29 11.76 33.86
CA PRO A 396 17.94 13.07 34.00
C PRO A 396 18.60 13.21 35.38
N HIS A 397 19.58 14.10 35.49
CA HIS A 397 20.33 14.35 36.74
C HIS A 397 21.02 13.10 37.30
N SER A 398 21.50 12.23 36.41
CA SER A 398 22.22 11.00 36.74
C SER A 398 23.40 10.77 35.81
N ALA A 399 24.26 9.82 36.13
CA ALA A 399 25.34 9.36 35.26
C ALA A 399 24.85 8.72 33.94
N HIS A 400 23.54 8.50 33.82
CA HIS A 400 22.86 7.97 32.65
C HIS A 400 22.23 9.06 31.77
N GLU A 401 22.25 10.32 32.19
CA GLU A 401 21.61 11.42 31.46
C GLU A 401 22.14 11.54 30.02
N ASN A 402 21.23 11.77 29.07
CA ASN A 402 21.48 11.83 27.63
C ASN A 402 22.00 10.54 26.98
N ARG A 403 21.95 9.39 27.67
CA ARG A 403 22.33 8.09 27.12
C ARG A 403 21.12 7.26 26.71
N ILE A 404 21.28 6.52 25.62
CA ILE A 404 20.30 5.55 25.14
C ILE A 404 20.84 4.14 25.39
N TYR A 405 20.06 3.30 26.07
CA TYR A 405 20.38 1.91 26.34
C TYR A 405 19.48 0.99 25.53
N MET A 406 20.09 0.09 24.75
CA MET A 406 19.40 -0.94 23.99
C MET A 406 19.35 -2.26 24.77
N LEU A 407 18.22 -2.95 24.70
CA LEU A 407 17.97 -4.24 25.34
C LEU A 407 17.39 -5.23 24.33
N SER A 408 17.77 -6.49 24.47
CA SER A 408 17.10 -7.64 23.85
C SER A 408 16.15 -8.26 24.88
N ILE A 409 14.95 -8.59 24.44
CA ILE A 409 13.86 -9.13 25.26
C ILE A 409 13.27 -10.33 24.53
N GLU A 410 13.27 -11.50 25.18
CA GLU A 410 12.76 -12.75 24.63
C GLU A 410 11.53 -13.20 25.43
N CYS A 411 10.36 -13.17 24.80
CA CYS A 411 9.11 -13.66 25.35
C CYS A 411 8.94 -15.14 24.96
N GLY A 412 9.36 -16.04 25.84
CA GLY A 412 9.23 -17.48 25.61
C GLY A 412 7.76 -17.96 25.57
N PRO A 413 7.52 -19.24 25.24
CA PRO A 413 6.17 -19.79 25.06
C PRO A 413 5.32 -19.83 26.33
N GLU A 414 5.91 -19.58 27.50
CA GLU A 414 5.20 -19.49 28.78
C GLU A 414 4.92 -18.03 29.19
N TYR A 415 5.23 -17.04 28.35
CA TYR A 415 4.83 -15.65 28.59
C TYR A 415 3.32 -15.50 28.34
N PRO A 416 2.55 -14.79 29.19
CA PRO A 416 2.97 -13.99 30.34
C PRO A 416 2.94 -14.70 31.70
N GLU A 417 2.75 -16.01 31.76
CA GLU A 417 2.76 -16.76 33.03
C GLU A 417 4.15 -16.77 33.68
N LYS A 418 5.21 -16.78 32.86
CA LYS A 418 6.61 -16.58 33.26
C LYS A 418 7.18 -15.27 32.71
N PRO A 419 8.18 -14.69 33.40
CA PRO A 419 8.83 -13.47 32.95
C PRO A 419 9.59 -13.67 31.62
N PRO A 420 9.74 -12.60 30.82
CA PRO A 420 10.58 -12.65 29.64
C PRO A 420 12.06 -12.70 30.04
N HIS A 421 12.90 -13.22 29.15
CA HIS A 421 14.35 -13.12 29.30
C HIS A 421 14.80 -11.73 28.81
N VAL A 422 15.57 -11.00 29.63
CA VAL A 422 15.96 -9.62 29.31
C VAL A 422 17.47 -9.45 29.45
N ARG A 423 18.08 -8.85 28.44
CA ARG A 423 19.52 -8.62 28.36
C ARG A 423 19.82 -7.24 27.80
N PHE A 424 20.68 -6.48 28.46
CA PHE A 424 21.23 -5.26 27.91
C PHE A 424 22.18 -5.58 26.75
N ILE A 425 21.99 -4.90 25.63
CA ILE A 425 22.95 -4.85 24.52
C ILE A 425 23.99 -3.77 24.84
N SER A 426 23.55 -2.59 25.27
CA SER A 426 24.44 -1.50 25.70
C SER A 426 25.04 -1.78 27.08
N ARG A 427 26.36 -1.58 27.26
CA ARG A 427 26.99 -1.75 28.57
C ARG A 427 26.46 -0.74 29.58
N VAL A 428 26.10 -1.25 30.75
CA VAL A 428 25.53 -0.45 31.82
C VAL A 428 26.09 -0.92 33.16
N ASN A 429 26.37 0.01 34.06
CA ASN A 429 26.79 -0.31 35.42
C ASN A 429 25.62 -0.05 36.38
N VAL A 430 24.81 -1.08 36.58
CA VAL A 430 23.69 -1.13 37.54
C VAL A 430 23.73 -2.48 38.26
N PRO A 431 23.55 -2.55 39.59
CA PRO A 431 23.76 -3.78 40.38
C PRO A 431 22.94 -5.01 39.97
N CYS A 432 21.79 -4.80 39.32
CA CYS A 432 20.91 -5.86 38.84
C CYS A 432 21.29 -6.43 37.47
N VAL A 433 22.39 -5.97 36.86
CA VAL A 433 22.87 -6.43 35.55
C VAL A 433 24.18 -7.20 35.74
N LYS A 434 24.23 -8.43 35.22
CA LYS A 434 25.41 -9.30 35.25
C LYS A 434 26.48 -8.83 34.25
N SER A 435 27.68 -9.41 34.35
CA SER A 435 28.80 -9.06 33.46
C SER A 435 28.55 -9.35 31.97
N ASN A 436 27.61 -10.24 31.65
CA ASN A 436 27.18 -10.56 30.29
C ASN A 436 26.00 -9.69 29.80
N GLY A 437 25.49 -8.76 30.62
CA GLY A 437 24.35 -7.90 30.29
C GLY A 437 22.98 -8.47 30.68
N GLU A 438 22.90 -9.71 31.14
CA GLU A 438 21.63 -10.29 31.59
C GLU A 438 21.17 -9.70 32.92
N ILE A 439 19.85 -9.65 33.13
CA ILE A 439 19.28 -9.19 34.39
C ILE A 439 19.31 -10.31 35.43
N ASP A 440 19.82 -10.00 36.62
CA ASP A 440 19.81 -10.88 37.79
C ASP A 440 18.44 -10.80 38.49
N SER A 441 17.60 -11.82 38.29
CA SER A 441 16.25 -11.90 38.86
C SER A 441 16.22 -11.88 40.39
N SER A 442 17.33 -12.23 41.06
CA SER A 442 17.44 -12.14 42.52
C SER A 442 17.60 -10.70 43.02
N LYS A 443 18.11 -9.80 42.16
CA LYS A 443 18.37 -8.39 42.47
C LYS A 443 17.38 -7.44 41.80
N PHE A 444 16.57 -7.93 40.87
CA PHE A 444 15.52 -7.16 40.20
C PHE A 444 14.14 -7.73 40.52
N ALA A 445 13.44 -7.07 41.43
CA ALA A 445 12.18 -7.56 42.00
C ALA A 445 11.09 -7.81 40.96
N THR A 446 11.06 -7.06 39.85
CA THR A 446 10.03 -7.20 38.80
C THR A 446 10.11 -8.55 38.10
N LEU A 447 11.30 -9.06 37.79
CA LEU A 447 11.46 -10.41 37.22
C LEU A 447 11.46 -11.49 38.31
N GLY A 448 11.99 -11.20 39.51
CA GLY A 448 11.99 -12.16 40.63
C GLY A 448 10.60 -12.45 41.21
N ASN A 449 9.68 -11.48 41.19
CA ASN A 449 8.30 -11.61 41.64
C ASN A 449 7.32 -11.32 40.49
N TRP A 450 7.51 -12.04 39.39
CA TRP A 450 6.72 -11.84 38.18
C TRP A 450 5.22 -12.03 38.42
N LYS A 451 4.42 -11.14 37.85
CA LYS A 451 2.96 -11.23 37.85
C LYS A 451 2.48 -11.24 36.41
N ARG A 452 1.45 -12.05 36.12
CA ARG A 452 0.79 -12.10 34.81
C ARG A 452 0.37 -10.72 34.27
N SER A 453 0.10 -9.75 35.14
CA SER A 453 -0.25 -8.38 34.76
C SER A 453 0.93 -7.51 34.30
N TYR A 454 2.18 -7.93 34.51
CA TYR A 454 3.36 -7.18 34.09
C TYR A 454 3.62 -7.36 32.59
N THR A 455 4.19 -6.33 31.98
CA THR A 455 4.40 -6.20 30.53
C THR A 455 5.86 -5.89 30.23
N ILE A 456 6.26 -5.93 28.96
CA ILE A 456 7.55 -5.46 28.47
C ILE A 456 7.77 -4.00 28.88
N GLU A 457 6.76 -3.14 28.70
CA GLU A 457 6.79 -1.75 29.15
C GLU A 457 7.07 -1.64 30.65
N HIS A 458 6.40 -2.46 31.48
CA HIS A 458 6.59 -2.45 32.92
C HIS A 458 8.03 -2.78 33.32
N VAL A 459 8.64 -3.77 32.65
CA VAL A 459 10.05 -4.12 32.85
C VAL A 459 10.97 -2.95 32.54
N LEU A 460 10.79 -2.29 31.39
CA LEU A 460 11.63 -1.16 30.98
C LEU A 460 11.51 0.03 31.93
N VAL A 461 10.29 0.33 32.39
CA VAL A 461 10.02 1.40 33.35
C VAL A 461 10.69 1.12 34.70
N GLU A 462 10.58 -0.10 35.22
CA GLU A 462 11.19 -0.45 36.51
C GLU A 462 12.73 -0.50 36.42
N LEU A 463 13.31 -0.94 35.30
CA LEU A 463 14.76 -0.87 35.08
C LEU A 463 15.26 0.57 35.08
N ARG A 464 14.51 1.48 34.46
CA ARG A 464 14.84 2.90 34.49
C ARG A 464 14.74 3.49 35.90
N LYS A 465 13.80 3.03 36.72
CA LYS A 465 13.71 3.43 38.15
C LYS A 465 14.92 2.94 38.94
N GLU A 466 15.39 1.73 38.68
CA GLU A 466 16.64 1.22 39.27
C GLU A 466 17.86 2.08 38.89
N MET A 467 17.95 2.53 37.63
CA MET A 467 18.99 3.49 37.22
C MET A 467 18.88 4.83 37.95
N ALA A 468 17.66 5.29 38.24
CA ALA A 468 17.39 6.55 38.92
C ALA A 468 17.54 6.48 40.45
N ALA A 469 17.67 5.27 41.01
CA ALA A 469 17.74 5.07 42.46
C ALA A 469 18.93 5.83 43.06
N PRO A 470 18.80 6.41 44.27
CA PRO A 470 19.84 7.27 44.87
C PRO A 470 21.24 6.63 44.91
N GLN A 471 21.31 5.32 45.14
CA GLN A 471 22.53 4.53 45.19
C GLN A 471 23.15 4.26 43.80
N ASN A 472 22.34 4.25 42.73
CA ASN A 472 22.75 3.87 41.38
C ASN A 472 23.01 5.08 40.47
N LYS A 473 22.27 6.17 40.66
CA LYS A 473 22.28 7.34 39.77
C LYS A 473 23.63 8.05 39.63
N LYS A 474 24.60 7.79 40.52
CA LYS A 474 25.96 8.36 40.50
C LYS A 474 27.04 7.33 40.15
N LEU A 475 26.68 6.09 39.84
CA LEU A 475 27.65 5.04 39.48
C LEU A 475 28.35 5.41 38.18
N GLN A 476 29.67 5.28 38.16
CA GLN A 476 30.46 5.52 36.95
C GLN A 476 30.05 4.51 35.88
N GLN A 477 29.61 5.04 34.74
CA GLN A 477 29.12 4.23 33.63
C GLN A 477 30.26 3.89 32.65
N PRO A 478 30.15 2.75 31.94
CA PRO A 478 31.02 2.43 30.80
C PRO A 478 30.98 3.53 29.73
N ALA A 479 31.94 3.48 28.79
CA ALA A 479 31.96 4.39 27.66
C ALA A 479 30.64 4.34 26.88
N GLU A 480 30.13 5.49 26.46
CA GLU A 480 28.91 5.59 25.69
C GLU A 480 29.05 4.83 24.36
N GLY A 481 27.99 4.11 23.96
CA GLY A 481 28.00 3.27 22.77
C GLY A 481 28.72 1.92 22.92
N SER A 482 29.32 1.61 24.08
CA SER A 482 29.89 0.27 24.31
C SER A 482 28.80 -0.79 24.48
N THR A 483 29.03 -2.00 23.95
CA THR A 483 28.06 -3.11 23.97
C THR A 483 28.62 -4.35 24.68
N TYR A 484 27.76 -5.21 25.21
CA TYR A 484 28.13 -6.57 25.62
C TYR A 484 28.34 -7.43 24.37
N GLU A 485 29.27 -8.40 24.44
CA GLU A 485 29.53 -9.37 23.36
C GLU A 485 28.52 -10.50 23.34
#